data_AF-A0A7U6Y779-F1
#
_entry.id   AF-A0A7U6Y779-F1
#
_cell.length_a   1.000
_cell.length_b   1.000
_cell.length_c   1.000
_cell.angle_alpha   90.00
_cell.angle_beta   90.00
_cell.angle_gamma   90.00
#
_symmetry.space_group_name_H-M   'P 1'
#
loop_
_entity.id
_entity.type
_entity.pdbx_description
1 polymer ?
#
loop_
_entity_poly.entity_id
_entity_poly.type
_entity_poly.pdbx_seq_one_letter_code
_entity_poly.pdbx_strand_id
1 'polypeptide(L)'
;MNHMAQVTAMSRLVFTPEMATGIRAIDNDHRMLFDIANALADDVAAGHGPDKLGSALDALTRYVEEHFRREEKMMTDCAYADLTAHMREHQNLSRSVYEINQLFRTHPDQMPWDKVGAFVTSWLKDHILKTDMSYVPCIRNFDGTKKCGGQPAIQPITMHVAPSRADLLFRCSNLLMEDGEAAKRLEEAVAAIEAAQPATNG
;
A
#
# COMPACT_ATOMS: atom_id res chain seq x y z
N MET A 1 -19.54 2.88 -32.00
CA MET A 1 -20.64 3.09 -31.03
C MET A 1 -20.01 3.11 -29.66
N ASN A 2 -19.91 4.29 -29.03
CA ASN A 2 -19.32 4.47 -27.70
C ASN A 2 -20.20 3.78 -26.66
N HIS A 3 -19.71 2.68 -26.09
CA HIS A 3 -20.26 2.13 -24.86
C HIS A 3 -19.46 2.69 -23.69
N MET A 4 -19.65 3.98 -23.39
CA MET A 4 -19.39 4.45 -22.04
C MET A 4 -20.56 3.96 -21.20
N ALA A 5 -20.39 2.77 -20.60
CA ALA A 5 -21.30 2.25 -19.61
C ALA A 5 -21.47 3.33 -18.53
N GLN A 6 -22.71 3.61 -18.15
CA GLN A 6 -23.02 4.49 -17.03
C GLN A 6 -22.39 3.90 -15.77
N VAL A 7 -21.25 4.45 -15.35
CA VAL A 7 -20.63 4.10 -14.07
C VAL A 7 -21.56 4.65 -13.00
N THR A 8 -22.21 3.76 -12.25
CA THR A 8 -23.02 4.13 -11.09
C THR A 8 -22.15 4.97 -10.15
N ALA A 9 -22.63 6.14 -9.76
CA ALA A 9 -21.92 7.02 -8.85
C ALA A 9 -21.51 6.26 -7.58
N MET A 10 -20.21 6.12 -7.35
CA MET A 10 -19.66 5.52 -6.16
C MET A 10 -20.08 6.36 -4.94
N SER A 11 -20.48 5.70 -3.85
CA SER A 11 -20.79 6.41 -2.61
C SER A 11 -19.54 7.14 -2.12
N ARG A 12 -19.63 8.46 -1.99
CA ARG A 12 -18.49 9.31 -1.61
C ARG A 12 -17.93 8.87 -0.25
N LEU A 13 -16.61 8.76 -0.18
CA LEU A 13 -15.90 8.55 1.07
C LEU A 13 -15.96 9.81 1.93
N VAL A 14 -16.41 9.66 3.17
CA VAL A 14 -16.47 10.74 4.16
C VAL A 14 -15.76 10.26 5.41
N PHE A 15 -14.77 11.02 5.85
CA PHE A 15 -14.07 10.76 7.09
C PHE A 15 -15.00 11.10 8.26
N THR A 16 -15.31 10.11 9.10
CA THR A 16 -16.23 10.28 10.24
C THR A 16 -15.47 10.29 11.57
N PRO A 17 -16.08 10.77 12.66
CA PRO A 17 -15.43 10.77 13.98
C PRO A 17 -14.96 9.39 14.47
N GLU A 18 -15.62 8.31 14.05
CA GLU A 18 -15.27 6.93 14.40
C GLU A 18 -13.94 6.49 13.77
N MET A 19 -13.50 7.15 12.71
CA MET A 19 -12.21 6.92 12.03
C MET A 19 -11.08 7.76 12.62
N ALA A 20 -11.36 8.62 13.61
CA ALA A 20 -10.35 9.47 14.21
C ALA A 20 -9.47 8.69 15.19
N THR A 21 -8.21 8.47 14.81
CA THR A 21 -7.17 7.93 15.69
C THR A 21 -6.80 8.92 16.80
N GLY A 22 -7.03 10.21 16.55
CA GLY A 22 -6.59 11.31 17.40
C GLY A 22 -5.08 11.58 17.29
N ILE A 23 -4.38 10.91 16.37
CA ILE A 23 -3.01 11.19 15.98
C ILE A 23 -3.08 12.06 14.73
N ARG A 24 -2.83 13.37 14.88
CA ARG A 24 -3.07 14.38 13.84
C ARG A 24 -2.48 14.02 12.47
N ALA A 25 -1.26 13.49 12.45
CA ALA A 25 -0.60 13.11 11.20
C ALA A 25 -1.36 12.00 10.46
N ILE A 26 -1.80 10.98 11.19
CA ILE A 26 -2.55 9.84 10.65
C ILE A 26 -3.95 10.26 10.20
N ASP A 27 -4.68 11.02 11.02
CA ASP A 27 -6.01 11.50 10.64
C ASP A 27 -5.96 12.39 9.39
N ASN A 28 -4.86 13.13 9.18
CA ASN A 28 -4.66 13.91 7.97
C ASN A 28 -4.37 13.02 6.75
N ASP A 29 -3.57 11.97 6.92
CA ASP A 29 -3.30 11.00 5.86
C ASP A 29 -4.57 10.27 5.43
N HIS A 30 -5.39 9.79 6.38
CA HIS A 30 -6.65 9.13 6.09
C HIS A 30 -7.60 10.04 5.30
N ARG A 31 -7.70 11.33 5.67
CA ARG A 31 -8.49 12.32 4.90
C ARG A 31 -7.94 12.50 3.49
N MET A 32 -6.62 12.63 3.33
CA MET A 32 -6.00 12.76 2.01
C MET A 32 -6.23 11.52 1.15
N LEU A 33 -6.13 10.31 1.70
CA LEU A 33 -6.44 9.07 0.99
C LEU A 33 -7.91 9.04 0.52
N PHE A 34 -8.84 9.51 1.35
CA PHE A 34 -10.25 9.63 0.97
C PHE A 34 -10.43 10.66 -0.14
N ASP A 35 -9.74 11.80 -0.08
CA ASP A 35 -9.79 12.83 -1.12
C ASP A 35 -9.24 12.33 -2.45
N ILE A 36 -8.11 11.60 -2.44
CA ILE A 36 -7.53 10.98 -3.64
C ILE A 36 -8.49 9.94 -4.23
N ALA A 37 -9.05 9.06 -3.39
CA ALA A 37 -9.99 8.03 -3.85
C ALA A 37 -11.28 8.64 -4.41
N ASN A 38 -11.81 9.69 -3.78
CA ASN A 38 -12.95 10.45 -4.29
C ASN A 38 -12.62 11.15 -5.61
N ALA A 39 -11.44 11.77 -5.73
CA ALA A 39 -11.02 12.42 -6.96
C ALA A 39 -10.87 11.43 -8.12
N LEU A 40 -10.34 10.23 -7.87
CA LEU A 40 -10.31 9.16 -8.87
C LEU A 40 -11.72 8.77 -9.33
N ALA A 41 -12.66 8.61 -8.39
CA ALA A 41 -14.06 8.30 -8.72
C ALA A 41 -14.74 9.42 -9.52
N ASP A 42 -14.49 10.69 -9.15
CA ASP A 42 -14.99 11.87 -9.84
C ASP A 42 -14.43 11.95 -11.28
N ASP A 43 -13.14 11.62 -11.46
CA ASP A 43 -12.50 11.61 -12.78
C ASP A 43 -13.02 10.49 -13.70
N VAL A 44 -13.29 9.31 -13.14
CA VAL A 44 -13.95 8.22 -13.86
C VAL A 44 -15.36 8.63 -14.28
N ALA A 45 -16.15 9.18 -13.36
CA ALA A 45 -17.53 9.59 -13.63
C ALA A 45 -17.61 10.71 -14.68
N ALA A 46 -16.63 11.61 -14.72
CA ALA A 46 -16.51 12.66 -15.71
C ALA A 46 -16.03 12.15 -17.09
N GLY A 47 -15.62 10.88 -17.20
CA GLY A 47 -15.09 10.31 -18.44
C GLY A 47 -13.75 10.92 -18.86
N HIS A 48 -12.91 11.33 -17.89
CA HIS A 48 -11.60 11.89 -18.20
C HIS A 48 -10.68 10.85 -18.86
N GLY A 49 -9.77 11.34 -19.70
CA GLY A 49 -8.86 10.50 -20.46
C GLY A 49 -7.75 9.84 -19.63
N PRO A 50 -6.98 8.93 -20.25
CA PRO A 50 -6.01 8.09 -19.54
C PRO A 50 -4.93 8.86 -18.77
N ASP A 51 -4.49 10.03 -19.26
CA ASP A 51 -3.45 10.82 -18.60
C ASP A 51 -3.89 11.28 -17.19
N LYS A 52 -5.15 11.69 -17.06
CA LYS A 52 -5.70 12.18 -15.79
C LYS A 52 -5.94 11.03 -14.82
N LEU A 53 -6.54 9.94 -15.30
CA LEU A 53 -6.79 8.72 -14.51
C LEU A 53 -5.47 8.08 -14.06
N GLY A 54 -4.46 8.05 -14.92
CA GLY A 54 -3.12 7.56 -14.59
C GLY A 54 -2.45 8.42 -13.52
N SER A 55 -2.57 9.74 -13.62
CA SER A 55 -2.05 10.66 -12.59
C SER A 55 -2.72 10.44 -11.23
N ALA A 56 -4.02 10.18 -11.20
CA ALA A 56 -4.76 9.88 -9.97
C ALA A 56 -4.37 8.52 -9.36
N LEU A 57 -4.23 7.47 -10.19
CA LEU A 57 -3.72 6.17 -9.74
C LEU A 57 -2.29 6.27 -9.20
N ASP A 58 -1.42 6.99 -9.90
CA ASP A 58 -0.04 7.25 -9.46
C ASP A 58 0.01 8.00 -8.12
N ALA A 59 -0.90 8.97 -7.92
CA ALA A 59 -1.04 9.67 -6.64
C ALA A 59 -1.51 8.73 -5.52
N LEU A 60 -2.49 7.86 -5.81
CA LEU A 60 -2.96 6.86 -4.87
C LEU A 60 -1.85 5.88 -4.47
N THR A 61 -1.11 5.33 -5.43
CA THR A 61 0.01 4.41 -5.17
C THR A 61 1.04 5.04 -4.23
N ARG A 62 1.52 6.25 -4.57
CA ARG A 62 2.53 6.94 -3.75
C ARG A 62 2.02 7.27 -2.35
N TYR A 63 0.81 7.81 -2.25
CA TYR A 63 0.31 8.29 -0.97
C TYR A 63 -0.01 7.14 0.01
N VAL A 64 -0.48 6.01 -0.51
CA VAL A 64 -0.67 4.77 0.26
C VAL A 64 0.67 4.29 0.84
N GLU A 65 1.72 4.20 0.02
CA GLU A 65 3.06 3.79 0.48
C GLU A 65 3.62 4.74 1.55
N GLU A 66 3.50 6.05 1.34
CA GLU A 66 3.97 7.05 2.31
C GLU A 66 3.20 7.00 3.63
N HIS A 67 1.89 6.79 3.57
CA HIS A 67 1.03 6.60 4.73
C HIS A 67 1.44 5.36 5.54
N PHE A 68 1.51 4.20 4.90
CA PHE A 68 1.90 2.95 5.55
C PHE A 68 3.29 3.02 6.18
N ARG A 69 4.27 3.59 5.48
CA ARG A 69 5.61 3.79 6.03
C ARG A 69 5.60 4.62 7.32
N ARG A 70 4.70 5.60 7.42
CA ARG A 70 4.56 6.45 8.62
C ARG A 70 3.97 5.67 9.78
N GLU A 71 2.90 4.92 9.54
CA GLU A 71 2.29 4.06 10.56
C GLU A 71 3.23 2.97 11.04
N GLU A 72 3.84 2.23 10.11
CA GLU A 72 4.80 1.16 10.41
C GLU A 72 5.99 1.68 11.20
N LYS A 73 6.47 2.89 10.89
CA LYS A 73 7.50 3.54 11.71
C LYS A 73 7.00 3.80 13.13
N MET A 74 5.81 4.38 13.30
CA MET A 74 5.28 4.64 14.64
C MET A 74 5.08 3.35 15.44
N MET A 75 4.53 2.31 14.80
CA MET A 75 4.35 0.98 15.39
C MET A 75 5.67 0.30 15.74
N THR A 76 6.70 0.47 14.92
CA THR A 76 8.06 -0.03 15.19
C THR A 76 8.67 0.67 16.40
N ASP A 77 8.56 2.00 16.46
CA ASP A 77 9.16 2.81 17.52
C ASP A 77 8.56 2.46 18.90
N CYS A 78 7.25 2.17 18.97
CA CYS A 78 6.59 1.75 20.20
C CYS A 78 6.60 0.22 20.46
N ALA A 79 7.19 -0.56 19.55
CA ALA A 79 7.18 -2.03 19.54
C ALA A 79 5.75 -2.59 19.70
N TYR A 80 4.88 -2.20 18.79
CA TYR A 80 3.51 -2.73 18.68
C TYR A 80 3.54 -4.24 18.42
N ALA A 81 2.70 -4.99 19.15
CA ALA A 81 2.73 -6.45 19.14
C ALA A 81 2.36 -7.07 17.78
N ASP A 82 1.37 -6.49 17.11
CA ASP A 82 0.81 -7.02 15.87
C ASP A 82 1.39 -6.34 14.61
N LEU A 83 2.54 -5.66 14.73
CA LEU A 83 3.21 -4.94 13.64
C LEU A 83 3.34 -5.82 12.38
N THR A 84 3.82 -7.05 12.53
CA THR A 84 4.04 -7.96 11.40
C THR A 84 2.73 -8.31 10.68
N ALA A 85 1.62 -8.46 11.40
CA ALA A 85 0.32 -8.73 10.79
C ALA A 85 -0.21 -7.48 10.07
N HIS A 86 -0.08 -6.31 10.69
CA HIS A 86 -0.47 -5.02 10.09
C HIS A 86 0.30 -4.74 8.79
N MET A 87 1.63 -4.91 8.79
CA MET A 87 2.47 -4.75 7.60
C MET A 87 2.04 -5.65 6.43
N ARG A 88 1.55 -6.87 6.70
CA ARG A 88 1.04 -7.75 5.64
C ARG A 88 -0.22 -7.18 5.00
N GLU A 89 -1.12 -6.58 5.78
CA GLU A 89 -2.31 -5.91 5.23
C GLU A 89 -1.92 -4.75 4.32
N HIS A 90 -0.98 -3.90 4.77
CA HIS A 90 -0.42 -2.81 3.98
C HIS A 90 0.16 -3.30 2.65
N GLN A 91 1.04 -4.30 2.73
CA GLN A 91 1.71 -4.86 1.57
C GLN A 91 0.71 -5.46 0.57
N ASN A 92 -0.34 -6.14 1.04
CA ASN A 92 -1.41 -6.67 0.19
C ASN A 92 -2.15 -5.56 -0.56
N LEU A 93 -2.43 -4.42 0.09
CA LEU A 93 -3.02 -3.28 -0.62
C LEU A 93 -2.03 -2.66 -1.60
N SER A 94 -0.79 -2.40 -1.18
CA SER A 94 0.23 -1.79 -2.05
C SER A 94 0.42 -2.61 -3.33
N ARG A 95 0.45 -3.94 -3.21
CA ARG A 95 0.45 -4.86 -4.35
C ARG A 95 -0.80 -4.71 -5.22
N SER A 96 -1.99 -4.73 -4.62
CA SER A 96 -3.25 -4.60 -5.36
C SER A 96 -3.33 -3.28 -6.13
N VAL A 97 -2.94 -2.17 -5.50
CA VAL A 97 -2.92 -0.84 -6.12
C VAL A 97 -1.87 -0.77 -7.24
N TYR A 98 -0.71 -1.39 -7.04
CA TYR A 98 0.31 -1.52 -8.09
C TYR A 98 -0.22 -2.29 -9.30
N GLU A 99 -0.83 -3.45 -9.09
CA GLU A 99 -1.38 -4.28 -10.16
C GLU A 99 -2.50 -3.57 -10.92
N ILE A 100 -3.36 -2.83 -10.23
CA ILE A 100 -4.38 -1.96 -10.85
C ILE A 100 -3.71 -0.89 -11.74
N ASN A 101 -2.65 -0.25 -11.25
CA ASN A 101 -1.92 0.77 -12.02
C ASN A 101 -1.25 0.16 -13.27
N GLN A 102 -0.61 -1.01 -13.14
CA GLN A 102 0.01 -1.71 -14.26
C GLN A 102 -1.03 -2.16 -15.29
N LEU A 103 -2.17 -2.71 -14.85
CA LEU A 103 -3.27 -3.10 -15.73
C LEU A 103 -3.83 -1.90 -16.49
N PHE A 104 -3.98 -0.76 -15.81
CA PHE A 104 -4.44 0.48 -16.44
C PHE A 104 -3.44 0.97 -17.51
N ARG A 105 -2.13 0.89 -17.24
CA ARG A 105 -1.10 1.31 -18.20
C ARG A 105 -1.09 0.46 -19.47
N THR A 106 -1.42 -0.83 -19.38
CA THR A 106 -1.43 -1.74 -20.55
C THR A 106 -2.79 -1.78 -21.24
N HIS A 107 -3.88 -1.66 -20.49
CA HIS A 107 -5.25 -1.85 -20.96
C HIS A 107 -6.21 -0.77 -20.39
N PRO A 108 -5.98 0.53 -20.67
CA PRO A 108 -6.72 1.62 -20.03
C PRO A 108 -8.24 1.56 -20.30
N ASP A 109 -8.63 1.11 -21.49
CA ASP A 109 -10.05 1.00 -21.90
C ASP A 109 -10.79 -0.21 -21.32
N GLN A 110 -10.09 -1.11 -20.61
CA GLN A 110 -10.65 -2.36 -20.08
C GLN A 110 -10.80 -2.35 -18.55
N MET A 111 -10.57 -1.20 -17.91
CA MET A 111 -10.60 -1.12 -16.45
C MET A 111 -12.01 -1.27 -15.89
N PRO A 112 -12.23 -2.19 -14.93
CA PRO A 112 -13.48 -2.30 -14.19
C PRO A 112 -13.53 -1.26 -13.07
N TRP A 113 -13.70 0.02 -13.42
CA TRP A 113 -13.60 1.13 -12.48
C TRP A 113 -14.58 1.05 -11.30
N ASP A 114 -15.75 0.41 -11.52
CA ASP A 114 -16.72 0.14 -10.47
C ASP A 114 -16.14 -0.77 -9.38
N LYS A 115 -15.44 -1.83 -9.78
CA LYS A 115 -14.78 -2.76 -8.87
C LYS A 115 -13.56 -2.13 -8.21
N VAL A 116 -12.77 -1.35 -8.97
CA VAL A 116 -11.60 -0.64 -8.43
C VAL A 116 -12.03 0.36 -7.35
N GLY A 117 -13.04 1.18 -7.63
CA GLY A 117 -13.58 2.14 -6.67
C GLY A 117 -14.14 1.47 -5.42
N ALA A 118 -14.93 0.40 -5.59
CA ALA A 118 -15.48 -0.37 -4.48
C ALA A 118 -14.39 -1.02 -3.61
N PHE A 119 -13.35 -1.58 -4.25
CA PHE A 119 -12.21 -2.18 -3.56
C PHE A 119 -11.47 -1.17 -2.69
N VAL A 120 -11.02 -0.04 -3.27
CA VAL A 120 -10.29 1.00 -2.53
C VAL A 120 -11.13 1.57 -1.38
N THR A 121 -12.41 1.84 -1.65
CA THR A 121 -13.36 2.37 -0.65
C THR A 121 -13.56 1.42 0.51
N SER A 122 -13.82 0.13 0.23
CA SER A 122 -14.03 -0.87 1.29
C SER A 122 -12.76 -1.08 2.09
N TRP A 123 -11.63 -1.26 1.41
CA TRP A 123 -10.35 -1.52 2.06
C TRP A 123 -9.99 -0.38 3.01
N LEU A 124 -10.04 0.88 2.57
CA LEU A 124 -9.69 2.02 3.41
C LEU A 124 -10.60 2.11 4.64
N LYS A 125 -11.92 1.95 4.49
CA LYS A 125 -12.84 2.00 5.63
C LYS A 125 -12.60 0.87 6.62
N ASP A 126 -12.50 -0.35 6.09
CA ASP A 126 -12.35 -1.54 6.92
C ASP A 126 -11.01 -1.53 7.66
N HIS A 127 -9.92 -1.21 6.97
CA HIS A 127 -8.58 -1.16 7.55
C HIS A 127 -8.49 -0.09 8.64
N ILE A 128 -8.98 1.14 8.38
CA ILE A 128 -8.97 2.20 9.39
C ILE A 128 -9.74 1.76 10.64
N LEU A 129 -10.98 1.29 10.47
CA LEU A 129 -11.86 1.00 11.59
C LEU A 129 -11.49 -0.27 12.37
N LYS A 130 -10.89 -1.27 11.72
CA LYS A 130 -10.63 -2.58 12.31
C LYS A 130 -9.16 -2.81 12.64
N THR A 131 -8.25 -2.22 11.87
CA THR A 131 -6.80 -2.45 11.98
C THR A 131 -6.13 -1.23 12.60
N ASP A 132 -6.24 -0.03 12.01
CA ASP A 132 -5.51 1.16 12.49
C ASP A 132 -5.87 1.56 13.91
N MET A 133 -7.16 1.47 14.26
CA MET A 133 -7.61 1.76 15.62
C MET A 133 -6.96 0.87 16.68
N SER A 134 -6.43 -0.30 16.32
CA SER A 134 -5.82 -1.25 17.25
C SER A 134 -4.44 -0.81 17.76
N TYR A 135 -3.66 -0.07 16.95
CA TYR A 135 -2.37 0.45 17.41
C TYR A 135 -2.51 1.73 18.24
N VAL A 136 -3.65 2.44 18.15
CA VAL A 136 -3.85 3.78 18.73
C VAL A 136 -3.57 3.81 20.25
N PRO A 137 -4.09 2.88 21.08
CA PRO A 137 -3.78 2.88 22.51
C PRO A 137 -2.29 2.70 22.79
N CYS A 138 -1.59 1.91 21.98
CA CYS A 138 -0.16 1.68 22.13
C CYS A 138 0.62 2.97 21.85
N ILE A 139 0.37 3.64 20.72
CA ILE A 139 1.06 4.89 20.36
C ILE A 139 0.76 6.00 21.37
N ARG A 140 -0.50 6.16 21.80
CA ARG A 140 -0.89 7.25 22.71
C ARG A 140 -0.30 7.09 24.12
N ASN A 141 -0.02 5.86 24.54
CA ASN A 141 0.59 5.57 25.83
C ASN A 141 2.13 5.43 25.75
N PHE A 142 2.71 5.59 24.56
CA PHE A 142 4.15 5.49 24.37
C PHE A 142 4.86 6.77 24.87
N ASP A 143 5.56 6.64 25.99
CA ASP A 143 6.35 7.71 26.62
C ASP A 143 7.84 7.69 26.21
N GLY A 144 8.21 6.85 25.25
CA GLY A 144 9.59 6.62 24.82
C GLY A 144 10.35 5.57 25.64
N THR A 145 9.77 5.04 26.72
CA THR A 145 10.46 4.12 27.65
C THR A 145 9.78 2.76 27.79
N LYS A 146 8.45 2.69 27.74
CA LYS A 146 7.68 1.44 27.87
C LYS A 146 7.17 0.94 26.51
N LYS A 147 7.77 -0.15 26.03
CA LYS A 147 7.38 -0.86 24.80
C LYS A 147 6.04 -1.58 24.96
N CYS A 148 5.23 -1.64 23.90
CA CYS A 148 3.90 -2.27 23.89
C CYS A 148 3.93 -3.81 23.80
N GLY A 149 5.06 -4.45 24.13
CA GLY A 149 5.17 -5.90 24.20
C GLY A 149 5.43 -6.63 22.87
N GLY A 150 5.74 -5.91 21.79
CA GLY A 150 6.01 -6.50 20.47
C GLY A 150 7.42 -7.03 20.24
N GLN A 151 7.56 -7.72 19.10
CA GLN A 151 8.81 -8.30 18.59
C GLN A 151 9.90 -7.23 18.35
N PRO A 152 11.19 -7.62 18.26
CA PRO A 152 12.27 -6.68 17.99
C PRO A 152 12.01 -5.85 16.73
N ALA A 153 12.47 -4.59 16.75
CA ALA A 153 12.25 -3.64 15.68
C ALA A 153 12.76 -4.18 14.35
N ILE A 154 11.88 -4.22 13.34
CA ILE A 154 12.27 -4.45 11.95
C ILE A 154 13.09 -3.24 11.51
N GLN A 155 14.32 -3.46 11.04
CA GLN A 155 15.13 -2.37 10.50
C GLN A 155 14.82 -2.18 9.01
N PRO A 156 14.33 -1.01 8.59
CA PRO A 156 14.08 -0.75 7.18
C PRO A 156 15.39 -0.72 6.41
N ILE A 157 15.42 -1.40 5.26
CA ILE A 157 16.52 -1.34 4.30
C ILE A 157 16.09 -0.42 3.17
N THR A 158 16.91 0.57 2.83
CA THR A 158 16.71 1.41 1.64
C THR A 158 17.62 0.92 0.53
N MET A 159 17.04 0.60 -0.63
CA MET A 159 17.77 0.20 -1.83
C MET A 159 17.64 1.27 -2.90
N HIS A 160 18.76 1.71 -3.47
CA HIS A 160 18.78 2.58 -4.63
C HIS A 160 19.07 1.76 -5.88
N VAL A 161 18.15 1.80 -6.85
CA VAL A 161 18.33 1.12 -8.14
C VAL A 161 17.95 2.01 -9.30
N ALA A 162 18.42 1.64 -10.50
CA ALA A 162 17.98 2.28 -11.73
C ALA A 162 16.44 2.14 -11.88
N PRO A 163 15.72 3.17 -12.39
CA PRO A 163 14.27 3.12 -12.57
C PRO A 163 13.79 1.91 -13.38
N SER A 164 14.60 1.47 -14.36
CA SER A 164 14.32 0.28 -15.17
C SER A 164 14.29 -1.04 -14.39
N ARG A 165 14.77 -1.06 -13.14
CA ARG A 165 14.80 -2.24 -12.27
C ARG A 165 13.81 -2.16 -11.11
N ALA A 166 13.10 -1.05 -10.94
CA ALA A 166 12.16 -0.86 -9.84
C ALA A 166 11.02 -1.89 -9.89
N ASP A 167 10.43 -2.11 -11.07
CA ASP A 167 9.39 -3.15 -11.28
C ASP A 167 9.89 -4.55 -10.89
N LEU A 168 11.11 -4.90 -11.29
CA LEU A 168 11.69 -6.20 -10.96
C LEU A 168 11.84 -6.39 -9.45
N LEU A 169 12.36 -5.39 -8.74
CA LEU A 169 12.49 -5.47 -7.28
C LEU A 169 11.14 -5.56 -6.59
N PHE A 170 10.16 -4.76 -7.01
CA PHE A 170 8.82 -4.79 -6.45
C PHE A 170 8.20 -6.18 -6.62
N ARG A 171 8.32 -6.77 -7.82
CA ARG A 171 7.84 -8.13 -8.09
C ARG A 171 8.57 -9.19 -7.28
N CYS A 172 9.89 -9.12 -7.17
CA CYS A 172 10.68 -10.01 -6.32
C CYS A 172 10.26 -9.91 -4.85
N SER A 173 10.09 -8.68 -4.34
CA SER A 173 9.61 -8.43 -2.98
C SER A 173 8.25 -9.08 -2.74
N ASN A 174 7.32 -8.95 -3.70
CA ASN A 174 6.00 -9.57 -3.59
C ASN A 174 6.06 -11.10 -3.60
N LEU A 175 6.94 -11.69 -4.43
CA LEU A 175 7.11 -13.15 -4.45
C LEU A 175 7.64 -13.68 -3.12
N LEU A 176 8.65 -13.02 -2.54
CA LEU A 176 9.27 -13.46 -1.28
C LEU A 176 8.34 -13.34 -0.07
N MET A 177 7.25 -12.61 -0.19
CA MET A 177 6.25 -12.49 0.87
C MET A 177 5.26 -13.66 0.93
N GLU A 178 5.18 -14.46 -0.12
CA GLU A 178 4.30 -15.63 -0.16
C GLU A 178 5.04 -16.88 0.27
N ASP A 179 4.45 -17.66 1.15
CA ASP A 179 4.91 -19.02 1.39
C ASP A 179 4.54 -19.86 0.15
N GLY A 180 5.51 -20.14 -0.73
CA GLY A 180 5.22 -20.84 -1.97
C GLY A 180 6.42 -21.17 -2.85
N GLU A 181 6.16 -21.97 -3.88
CA GLU A 181 7.18 -22.47 -4.80
C GLU A 181 7.90 -21.34 -5.56
N ALA A 182 7.19 -20.25 -5.86
CA ALA A 182 7.79 -19.11 -6.56
C ALA A 182 8.80 -18.35 -5.69
N ALA A 183 8.51 -18.16 -4.40
CA ALA A 183 9.44 -17.57 -3.44
C ALA A 183 10.70 -18.43 -3.30
N LYS A 184 10.51 -19.73 -3.10
CA LYS A 184 11.60 -20.71 -3.00
C LYS A 184 12.50 -20.71 -4.23
N ARG A 185 11.91 -20.71 -5.44
CA ARG A 185 12.67 -20.64 -6.69
C ARG A 185 13.48 -19.34 -6.83
N LEU A 186 12.97 -18.23 -6.32
CA LEU A 186 13.69 -16.97 -6.32
C LEU A 186 14.87 -17.02 -5.34
N GLU A 187 14.69 -17.55 -4.14
CA GLU A 187 15.77 -17.77 -3.16
C GLU A 187 16.87 -18.69 -3.72
N GLU A 188 16.49 -19.80 -4.34
CA GLU A 188 17.42 -20.73 -5.00
C GLU A 188 18.21 -20.06 -6.13
N ALA A 189 17.55 -19.21 -6.93
CA ALA A 189 18.20 -18.47 -8.01
C ALA A 189 19.24 -17.47 -7.46
N VAL A 190 18.92 -16.76 -6.37
CA VAL A 190 19.86 -15.85 -5.69
C VAL A 190 21.06 -16.61 -5.16
N ALA A 191 20.84 -17.71 -4.44
CA ALA A 191 21.91 -18.55 -3.90
C ALA A 191 22.84 -19.11 -4.99
N ALA A 192 22.28 -19.53 -6.13
CA ALA A 192 23.06 -20.00 -7.27
C ALA A 192 23.94 -18.90 -7.89
N ILE A 193 23.43 -17.66 -7.97
CA ILE A 193 24.20 -16.51 -8.46
C ILE A 193 25.36 -16.20 -7.50
N GLU A 194 25.12 -16.19 -6.19
CA GLU A 194 26.15 -15.95 -5.18
C GLU A 194 27.24 -17.04 -5.20
N ALA A 195 26.86 -18.30 -5.34
CA ALA A 195 27.80 -19.42 -5.43
C ALA A 195 28.64 -19.39 -6.72
N ALA A 196 28.13 -18.80 -7.79
CA ALA A 196 28.84 -18.64 -9.06
C ALA A 196 29.76 -17.41 -9.08
N GLN A 197 29.65 -16.50 -8.11
CA GLN A 197 30.57 -15.37 -8.01
C GLN A 197 31.93 -15.87 -7.51
N PRO A 198 33.04 -15.54 -8.20
CA PRO A 198 34.37 -15.86 -7.68
C PRO A 198 34.54 -15.14 -6.34
N ALA A 199 35.15 -15.82 -5.36
CA ALA A 199 35.49 -15.20 -4.08
C ALA A 199 36.21 -13.87 -4.33
N THR A 200 35.53 -12.75 -4.07
CA THR A 200 36.13 -11.43 -4.17
C THR A 200 37.11 -11.32 -3.01
N ASN A 201 38.39 -11.57 -3.28
CA ASN A 201 39.47 -11.12 -2.41
C ASN A 201 39.53 -9.59 -2.50
N GLY A 202 39.17 -8.90 -1.41
CA GLY A 202 39.30 -7.44 -1.28
C GLY A 202 38.46 -6.89 -0.14
#